data_AF-A0A3A4NNG1-F1
#
_entry.id   AF-A0A3A4NNG1-F1
#
_cell.length_a   1.000
_cell.length_b   1.000
_cell.length_c   1.000
_cell.angle_alpha   90.00
_cell.angle_beta   90.00
_cell.angle_gamma   90.00
#
_symmetry.space_group_name_H-M   'P 1'
#
loop_
_entity.id
_entity.type
_entity.pdbx_description
1 polymer ?
#
loop_
_entity_poly.entity_id
_entity_poly.type
_entity_poly.pdbx_seq_one_letter_code
_entity_poly.pdbx_strand_id
1 'polypeptide(L)'
;MEQSGRHELDPLRGSLLRLAAVAALVFLLPLAGAAAAGKPLAAYLRFPPKTPDIPHAPFSPPVFLGLALLILAATAPLLTRFFSYRKAHGPRSQAGPFPWWGWAGAALCAASWVLAWGRLPWMGALQAHTFTPLWVAFILLANAVTFRRTGRCLLLSRPRRFLILFPVSAAFWWSFEYLNRFVGNWRYVGGPEFGALEYFLFATLPFATVLPAVLSIRELILSFPAFHGAFGGWRTLSPTNPRGIGLAALLLSCAGLFAVGIVPDLVFPMVWVAPPLLLISLAALRGEPHSLSGIAGGDWRTF
;
A
#
# COMPACT_ATOMS: atom_id res chain seq x y z
N MET A 1 -35.98 -22.42 10.04
CA MET A 1 -34.54 -22.51 9.66
C MET A 1 -34.18 -21.36 8.72
N GLU A 2 -34.56 -20.11 9.05
CA GLU A 2 -34.58 -18.99 8.08
C GLU A 2 -34.08 -17.65 8.68
N GLN A 3 -33.61 -17.64 9.93
CA GLN A 3 -33.11 -16.44 10.61
C GLN A 3 -31.58 -16.33 10.68
N SER A 4 -30.84 -17.36 10.26
CA SER A 4 -29.37 -17.36 10.33
C SER A 4 -28.69 -16.54 9.22
N GLY A 5 -29.42 -16.14 8.17
CA GLY A 5 -28.85 -15.42 7.01
C GLY A 5 -28.94 -13.89 7.05
N ARG A 6 -29.78 -13.30 7.92
CA ARG A 6 -29.98 -11.84 7.95
C ARG A 6 -28.92 -11.09 8.76
N HIS A 7 -28.29 -11.72 9.74
CA HIS A 7 -27.28 -11.07 10.60
C HIS A 7 -25.87 -11.01 9.96
N GLU A 8 -25.52 -11.92 9.04
CA GLU A 8 -24.21 -11.90 8.36
C GLU A 8 -24.12 -10.89 7.19
N LEU A 9 -25.26 -10.48 6.62
CA LEU A 9 -25.30 -9.57 5.47
C LEU A 9 -25.09 -8.10 5.85
N ASP A 10 -25.41 -7.71 7.08
CA ASP A 10 -25.36 -6.32 7.53
C ASP A 10 -23.91 -5.76 7.69
N PRO A 11 -22.95 -6.52 8.27
CA PRO A 11 -21.55 -6.08 8.38
C PRO A 11 -20.84 -5.97 7.02
N LEU A 12 -21.16 -6.88 6.09
CA LEU A 12 -20.62 -6.87 4.73
C LEU A 12 -21.16 -5.68 3.95
N ARG A 13 -22.45 -5.38 4.05
CA ARG A 13 -23.08 -4.20 3.44
C ARG A 13 -22.46 -2.91 3.98
N GLY A 14 -22.27 -2.79 5.29
CA GLY A 14 -21.61 -1.63 5.92
C GLY A 14 -20.18 -1.40 5.41
N SER A 15 -19.42 -2.49 5.21
CA SER A 15 -18.06 -2.47 4.67
C SER A 15 -18.01 -2.05 3.20
N LEU A 16 -18.91 -2.59 2.37
CA LEU A 16 -19.01 -2.23 0.95
C LEU A 16 -19.40 -0.76 0.76
N LEU A 17 -20.37 -0.27 1.54
CA LEU A 17 -20.77 1.14 1.52
C LEU A 17 -19.62 2.07 1.91
N ARG A 18 -18.80 1.69 2.90
CA ARG A 18 -17.60 2.45 3.27
C ARG A 18 -16.58 2.48 2.13
N LEU A 19 -16.30 1.33 1.52
CA LEU A 19 -15.36 1.26 0.40
C LEU A 19 -15.85 2.10 -0.79
N ALA A 20 -17.14 2.04 -1.10
CA ALA A 20 -17.75 2.86 -2.14
C ALA A 20 -17.65 4.36 -1.81
N ALA A 21 -17.90 4.75 -0.55
CA ALA A 21 -17.74 6.14 -0.12
C ALA A 21 -16.29 6.63 -0.25
N VAL A 22 -15.31 5.83 0.20
CA VAL A 22 -13.89 6.18 0.03
C VAL A 22 -13.51 6.28 -1.43
N ALA A 23 -13.92 5.32 -2.26
CA ALA A 23 -13.68 5.39 -3.70
C ALA A 23 -14.26 6.67 -4.30
N ALA A 24 -15.51 7.01 -3.97
CA ALA A 24 -16.15 8.24 -4.43
C ALA A 24 -15.34 9.48 -3.99
N LEU A 25 -14.89 9.57 -2.75
CA LEU A 25 -14.07 10.69 -2.27
C LEU A 25 -12.71 10.78 -2.99
N VAL A 26 -12.03 9.65 -3.16
CA VAL A 26 -10.73 9.56 -3.84
C VAL A 26 -10.83 9.97 -5.32
N PHE A 27 -11.88 9.55 -6.02
CA PHE A 27 -12.05 9.87 -7.43
C PHE A 27 -12.65 11.26 -7.66
N LEU A 28 -13.66 11.67 -6.89
CA LEU A 28 -14.43 12.88 -7.18
C LEU A 28 -13.80 14.15 -6.60
N LEU A 29 -13.14 14.11 -5.44
CA LEU A 29 -12.61 15.34 -4.82
C LEU A 29 -11.49 16.00 -5.62
N PRO A 30 -10.48 15.27 -6.15
CA PRO A 30 -9.48 15.88 -7.02
C PRO A 30 -10.08 16.48 -8.29
N LEU A 31 -11.11 15.84 -8.88
CA LEU A 31 -11.83 16.41 -10.02
C LEU A 31 -12.61 17.67 -9.65
N ALA A 32 -13.29 17.67 -8.51
CA ALA A 32 -14.01 18.83 -8.02
C ALA A 32 -13.05 20.00 -7.77
N GLY A 33 -11.87 19.73 -7.21
CA GLY A 33 -10.82 20.73 -7.04
C GLY A 33 -10.31 21.28 -8.38
N ALA A 34 -10.04 20.39 -9.34
CA ALA A 34 -9.62 20.80 -10.68
C ALA A 34 -10.70 21.64 -11.40
N ALA A 35 -11.98 21.26 -11.26
CA ALA A 35 -13.11 22.00 -11.80
C ALA A 35 -13.23 23.39 -11.16
N ALA A 36 -13.09 23.48 -9.84
CA ALA A 36 -13.10 24.75 -9.10
C ALA A 36 -11.95 25.67 -9.51
N ALA A 37 -10.80 25.11 -9.89
CA ALA A 37 -9.66 25.86 -10.44
C ALA A 37 -9.78 26.16 -11.96
N GLY A 38 -10.90 25.83 -12.60
CA GLY A 38 -11.12 26.07 -14.04
C GLY A 38 -10.26 25.20 -14.96
N LYS A 39 -9.71 24.08 -14.48
CA LYS A 39 -8.83 23.20 -15.26
C LYS A 39 -9.65 22.28 -16.19
N PRO A 40 -9.12 21.92 -17.37
CA PRO A 40 -9.82 21.06 -18.32
C PRO A 40 -9.90 19.62 -17.81
N LEU A 41 -11.09 19.21 -17.33
CA LEU A 41 -11.30 17.88 -16.73
C LEU A 41 -10.98 16.71 -17.67
N ALA A 42 -11.18 16.90 -18.98
CA ALA A 42 -10.89 15.90 -19.99
C ALA A 42 -9.42 15.42 -19.94
N ALA A 43 -8.48 16.29 -19.55
CA ALA A 43 -7.07 15.91 -19.42
C ALA A 43 -6.84 14.84 -18.34
N TYR A 44 -7.59 14.91 -17.22
CA TYR A 44 -7.48 13.95 -16.10
C TYR A 44 -8.21 12.63 -16.35
N LEU A 45 -9.13 12.59 -17.33
CA LEU A 45 -9.95 11.42 -17.64
C LEU A 45 -9.42 10.59 -18.82
N ARG A 46 -8.39 11.08 -19.54
CA ARG A 46 -7.78 10.36 -20.68
C ARG A 46 -7.18 9.01 -20.26
N PHE A 47 -7.27 8.05 -21.17
CA PHE A 47 -6.73 6.70 -21.01
C PHE A 47 -6.16 6.18 -22.35
N PRO A 48 -4.97 5.54 -22.39
CA PRO A 48 -4.03 5.35 -21.28
C PRO A 48 -3.57 6.69 -20.68
N PRO A 49 -3.19 6.72 -19.40
CA PRO A 49 -2.78 7.95 -18.75
C PRO A 49 -1.54 8.49 -19.46
N LYS A 50 -1.72 9.60 -20.18
CA LYS A 50 -0.61 10.43 -20.61
C LYS A 50 -0.44 11.45 -19.49
N THR A 51 0.55 11.26 -18.62
CA THR A 51 0.91 12.31 -17.68
C THR A 51 1.27 13.54 -18.52
N PRO A 52 0.52 14.65 -18.39
CA PRO A 52 0.91 15.87 -19.08
C PRO A 52 2.34 16.22 -18.65
N ASP A 53 3.09 16.94 -19.48
CA ASP A 53 4.25 17.68 -18.97
C ASP A 53 3.71 18.74 -18.01
N ILE A 54 3.49 18.34 -16.76
CA ILE A 54 3.11 19.21 -15.66
C ILE A 54 4.39 19.94 -15.29
N PRO A 55 4.49 21.26 -15.52
CA PRO A 55 5.64 22.01 -15.04
C PRO A 55 5.61 21.96 -13.51
N HIS A 56 6.58 21.25 -12.93
CA HIS A 56 6.73 21.18 -11.49
C HIS A 56 7.50 22.38 -10.97
N ALA A 57 7.10 22.84 -9.77
CA ALA A 57 7.93 23.75 -9.00
C ALA A 57 9.38 23.23 -8.89
N PRO A 58 10.39 24.13 -8.90
CA PRO A 58 11.78 23.73 -8.73
C PRO A 58 12.01 23.12 -7.34
N PHE A 59 13.09 22.36 -7.22
CA PHE A 59 13.48 21.77 -5.93
C PHE A 59 13.63 22.86 -4.85
N SER A 60 13.01 22.62 -3.69
CA SER A 60 13.04 23.54 -2.55
C SER A 60 13.71 22.88 -1.35
N PRO A 61 14.94 23.29 -0.98
CA PRO A 61 15.63 22.75 0.19
C PRO A 61 14.82 22.90 1.50
N PRO A 62 14.15 24.03 1.79
CA PRO A 62 13.31 24.15 2.99
C PRO A 62 12.17 23.13 3.05
N VAL A 63 11.46 22.90 1.93
CA VAL A 63 10.36 21.92 1.86
C VAL A 63 10.92 20.50 2.04
N PHE A 64 12.02 20.19 1.36
CA PHE A 64 12.70 18.90 1.52
C PHE A 64 13.11 18.65 2.98
N LEU A 65 13.77 19.60 3.63
CA LEU A 65 14.19 19.49 5.02
C LEU A 65 12.98 19.36 5.96
N GLY A 66 11.93 20.14 5.74
CA GLY A 66 10.69 20.05 6.52
C GLY A 66 10.04 18.66 6.43
N LEU A 67 9.92 18.11 5.23
CA LEU A 67 9.39 16.76 5.01
C LEU A 67 10.31 15.67 5.59
N ALA A 68 11.62 15.80 5.42
CA ALA A 68 12.60 14.87 5.97
C ALA A 68 12.56 14.84 7.51
N LEU A 69 12.49 16.01 8.15
CA LEU A 69 12.34 16.13 9.60
C LEU A 69 11.01 15.57 10.09
N LEU A 70 9.91 15.79 9.36
CA LEU A 70 8.61 15.20 9.69
C LEU A 70 8.67 13.66 9.65
N ILE A 71 9.24 13.08 8.58
CA ILE A 71 9.40 11.63 8.43
C ILE A 71 10.30 11.09 9.55
N LEU A 72 11.42 11.76 9.84
CA LEU A 72 12.33 11.37 10.91
C LEU A 72 11.64 11.42 12.28
N ALA A 73 10.91 12.49 12.59
CA ALA A 73 10.18 12.62 13.84
C ALA A 73 9.09 11.54 13.99
N ALA A 74 8.41 11.17 12.91
CA ALA A 74 7.39 10.11 12.92
C ALA A 74 7.99 8.70 13.08
N THR A 75 9.17 8.45 12.54
CA THR A 75 9.78 7.10 12.50
C THR A 75 10.81 6.85 13.59
N ALA A 76 11.48 7.89 14.10
CA ALA A 76 12.52 7.78 15.13
C ALA A 76 12.05 7.07 16.40
N PRO A 77 10.83 7.30 16.95
CA PRO A 77 10.35 6.56 18.11
C PRO A 77 10.25 5.05 17.88
N LEU A 78 9.89 4.63 16.66
CA LEU A 78 9.80 3.21 16.29
C LEU A 78 11.19 2.57 16.17
N LEU A 79 12.12 3.27 15.51
CA LEU A 79 13.50 2.82 15.35
C LEU A 79 14.23 2.74 16.69
N THR A 80 14.15 3.80 17.50
CA THR A 80 14.75 3.84 18.84
C THR A 80 14.19 2.74 19.73
N ARG A 81 12.87 2.48 19.71
CA ARG A 81 12.26 1.37 20.43
C ARG A 81 12.82 0.03 19.95
N PHE A 82 12.89 -0.18 18.64
CA PHE A 82 13.39 -1.44 18.09
C PHE A 82 14.84 -1.71 18.50
N PHE A 83 15.75 -0.73 18.37
CA PHE A 83 17.16 -0.90 18.73
C PHE A 83 17.41 -0.93 20.23
N SER A 84 16.59 -0.25 21.03
CA SER A 84 16.71 -0.27 22.51
C SER A 84 16.06 -1.50 23.14
N TYR A 85 15.21 -2.22 22.41
CA TYR A 85 14.54 -3.40 22.93
C TYR A 85 15.54 -4.54 23.14
N ARG A 86 15.86 -4.80 24.41
CA ARG A 86 16.62 -5.97 24.80
C ARG A 86 15.74 -7.20 24.68
N LYS A 87 16.10 -8.07 23.74
CA LYS A 87 15.42 -9.32 23.48
C LYS A 87 15.36 -10.17 24.77
N ALA A 88 14.16 -10.48 25.24
CA ALA A 88 13.99 -11.60 26.17
C ALA A 88 14.42 -12.88 25.44
N HIS A 89 15.29 -13.69 26.06
CA HIS A 89 15.74 -14.97 25.51
C HIS A 89 14.56 -15.95 25.40
N GLY A 90 13.78 -15.84 24.33
CA GLY A 90 12.77 -16.83 23.98
C GLY A 90 13.41 -18.04 23.28
N PRO A 91 12.78 -19.22 23.34
CA PRO A 91 13.28 -20.41 22.68
C PRO A 91 13.55 -20.13 21.20
N ARG A 92 14.73 -20.52 20.72
CA ARG A 92 15.03 -20.51 19.29
C ARG A 92 14.15 -21.57 18.63
N SER A 93 13.11 -21.13 17.90
CA SER A 93 12.41 -22.02 16.96
C SER A 93 13.45 -22.62 16.03
N GLN A 94 13.58 -23.95 16.01
CA GLN A 94 14.45 -24.61 15.04
C GLN A 94 13.91 -24.30 13.65
N ALA A 95 14.73 -23.66 12.82
CA ALA A 95 14.33 -23.34 11.45
C ALA A 95 14.15 -24.66 10.68
N GLY A 96 12.98 -24.84 10.08
CA GLY A 96 12.73 -25.97 9.19
C GLY A 96 13.58 -25.90 7.92
N PRO A 97 13.49 -26.92 7.05
CA PRO A 97 14.08 -26.85 5.72
C PRO A 97 13.43 -25.74 4.89
N PHE A 98 14.19 -25.16 3.96
CA PHE A 98 13.64 -24.19 3.03
C PHE A 98 12.77 -24.93 1.98
N PRO A 99 11.53 -24.48 1.72
CA PRO A 99 10.63 -25.20 0.84
C PRO A 99 11.06 -25.13 -0.63
N TRP A 100 10.74 -26.17 -1.42
CA TRP A 100 11.08 -26.24 -2.85
C TRP A 100 10.52 -25.07 -3.67
N TRP A 101 9.31 -24.60 -3.35
CA TRP A 101 8.69 -23.44 -4.03
C TRP A 101 9.39 -22.12 -3.67
N GLY A 102 10.12 -22.07 -2.56
CA GLY A 102 11.02 -20.97 -2.24
C GLY A 102 12.23 -20.96 -3.18
N TRP A 103 12.81 -22.13 -3.46
CA TRP A 103 13.89 -22.27 -4.46
C TRP A 103 13.40 -21.95 -5.87
N ALA A 104 12.19 -22.34 -6.24
CA ALA A 104 11.56 -21.91 -7.49
C ALA A 104 11.43 -20.39 -7.57
N GLY A 105 11.04 -19.73 -6.47
CA GLY A 105 11.04 -18.26 -6.36
C GLY A 105 12.45 -17.67 -6.51
N ALA A 106 13.48 -18.26 -5.91
CA ALA A 106 14.87 -17.82 -6.09
C ALA A 106 15.33 -17.92 -7.55
N ALA A 107 15.03 -19.04 -8.21
CA ALA A 107 15.34 -19.25 -9.62
C ALA A 107 14.60 -18.26 -10.53
N LEU A 108 13.30 -18.02 -10.27
CA LEU A 108 12.51 -17.02 -10.99
C LEU A 108 13.09 -15.61 -10.81
N CYS A 109 13.50 -15.25 -9.58
CA CYS A 109 14.16 -13.98 -9.29
C CYS A 109 15.43 -13.83 -10.11
N ALA A 110 16.33 -14.82 -10.06
CA ALA A 110 17.60 -14.79 -10.77
C ALA A 110 17.40 -14.71 -12.28
N ALA A 111 16.53 -15.54 -12.85
CA ALA A 111 16.23 -15.53 -14.29
C ALA A 111 15.64 -14.20 -14.74
N SER A 112 14.68 -13.65 -13.99
CA SER A 112 14.04 -12.36 -14.31
C SER A 112 15.01 -11.19 -14.16
N TRP A 113 15.90 -11.23 -13.16
CA TRP A 113 16.93 -10.23 -12.94
C TRP A 113 17.95 -10.24 -14.08
N VAL A 114 18.46 -11.42 -14.44
CA VAL A 114 19.36 -11.57 -15.59
C VAL A 114 18.70 -11.09 -16.87
N LEU A 115 17.41 -11.41 -17.08
CA LEU A 115 16.69 -10.95 -18.26
C LEU A 115 16.52 -9.43 -18.29
N ALA A 116 16.18 -8.81 -17.17
CA ALA A 116 15.93 -7.36 -17.05
C ALA A 116 17.20 -6.53 -17.34
N TRP A 117 18.34 -6.98 -16.81
CA TRP A 117 19.59 -6.25 -16.85
C TRP A 117 20.58 -6.74 -17.90
N GLY A 118 20.37 -7.95 -18.42
CA GLY A 118 21.12 -8.49 -19.54
C GLY A 118 20.97 -7.61 -20.79
N ARG A 119 21.91 -7.72 -21.72
CA ARG A 119 21.89 -6.95 -22.98
C ARG A 119 22.06 -7.86 -24.19
N LEU A 120 21.69 -9.13 -24.06
CA LEU A 120 21.74 -10.07 -25.17
C LEU A 120 20.65 -9.73 -26.20
N PRO A 121 20.93 -9.81 -27.52
CA PRO A 121 19.99 -9.36 -28.55
C PRO A 121 18.59 -9.98 -28.49
N TRP A 122 18.48 -11.24 -28.07
CA TRP A 122 17.20 -11.97 -27.97
C TRP A 122 16.34 -11.56 -26.76
N MET A 123 16.91 -10.84 -25.77
CA MET A 123 16.22 -10.50 -24.52
C MET A 123 15.28 -9.31 -24.65
N GLY A 124 15.45 -8.46 -25.68
CA GLY A 124 14.77 -7.17 -25.78
C GLY A 124 13.23 -7.27 -25.65
N ALA A 125 12.61 -8.23 -26.33
CA ALA A 125 11.15 -8.42 -26.27
C ALA A 125 10.66 -8.85 -24.87
N LEU A 126 11.48 -9.58 -24.12
CA LEU A 126 11.09 -10.11 -22.81
C LEU A 126 11.40 -9.15 -21.66
N GLN A 127 12.31 -8.18 -21.87
CA GLN A 127 12.75 -7.24 -20.85
C GLN A 127 11.62 -6.43 -20.24
N ALA A 128 10.67 -5.98 -21.07
CA ALA A 128 9.50 -5.26 -20.62
C ALA A 128 8.67 -6.08 -19.59
N HIS A 129 8.68 -7.40 -19.68
CA HIS A 129 7.84 -8.28 -18.87
C HIS A 129 8.49 -8.76 -17.57
N THR A 130 9.70 -8.32 -17.25
CA THR A 130 10.48 -8.83 -16.11
C THR A 130 10.01 -8.30 -14.75
N PHE A 131 9.27 -7.20 -14.73
CA PHE A 131 8.84 -6.55 -13.50
C PHE A 131 7.88 -7.42 -12.67
N THR A 132 6.82 -7.97 -13.27
CA THR A 132 5.87 -8.84 -12.55
C THR A 132 6.51 -10.14 -12.02
N PRO A 133 7.29 -10.91 -12.82
CA PRO A 133 8.04 -12.05 -12.32
C PRO A 133 8.93 -11.77 -11.12
N LEU A 134 9.61 -10.61 -11.08
CA LEU A 134 10.42 -10.20 -9.93
C LEU A 134 9.58 -10.03 -8.66
N TRP A 135 8.40 -9.40 -8.77
CA TRP A 135 7.48 -9.25 -7.63
C TRP A 135 6.90 -10.59 -7.17
N VAL A 136 6.52 -11.47 -8.10
CA VAL A 136 6.06 -12.83 -7.76
C VAL A 136 7.16 -13.61 -7.04
N ALA A 137 8.39 -13.55 -7.55
CA ALA A 137 9.55 -14.17 -6.92
C ALA A 137 9.80 -13.62 -5.51
N PHE A 138 9.70 -12.30 -5.33
CA PHE A 138 9.81 -11.67 -4.02
C PHE A 138 8.75 -12.16 -3.03
N ILE A 139 7.48 -12.24 -3.45
CA ILE A 139 6.38 -12.75 -2.62
C ILE A 139 6.64 -14.21 -2.21
N LEU A 140 7.06 -15.05 -3.14
CA LEU A 140 7.41 -16.45 -2.87
C LEU A 140 8.57 -16.54 -1.87
N LEU A 141 9.65 -15.79 -2.07
CA LEU A 141 10.80 -15.79 -1.17
C LEU A 141 10.42 -15.31 0.24
N ALA A 142 9.66 -14.22 0.36
CA ALA A 142 9.20 -13.71 1.65
C ALA A 142 8.38 -14.77 2.41
N ASN A 143 7.41 -15.40 1.74
CA ASN A 143 6.62 -16.48 2.34
C ASN A 143 7.46 -17.71 2.68
N ALA A 144 8.44 -18.07 1.84
CA ALA A 144 9.30 -19.23 2.06
C ALA A 144 10.19 -19.05 3.29
N VAL A 145 10.75 -17.84 3.47
CA VAL A 145 11.53 -17.51 4.65
C VAL A 145 10.63 -17.53 5.89
N THR A 146 9.43 -16.97 5.83
CA THR A 146 8.46 -17.05 6.94
C THR A 146 8.13 -18.50 7.29
N PHE A 147 7.82 -19.32 6.28
CA PHE A 147 7.50 -20.74 6.45
C PHE A 147 8.66 -21.51 7.08
N ARG A 148 9.89 -21.28 6.62
CA ARG A 148 11.10 -21.86 7.21
C ARG A 148 11.23 -21.54 8.70
N ARG A 149 10.82 -20.34 9.11
CA ARG A 149 10.97 -19.83 10.49
C ARG A 149 9.87 -20.29 11.44
N THR A 150 8.64 -20.38 10.96
CA THR A 150 7.44 -20.58 11.81
C THR A 150 6.65 -21.84 11.48
N GLY A 151 6.99 -22.55 10.40
CA GLY A 151 6.21 -23.68 9.85
C GLY A 151 4.89 -23.26 9.20
N ARG A 152 4.59 -21.95 9.09
CA ARG A 152 3.35 -21.41 8.52
C ARG A 152 3.65 -20.11 7.74
N CYS A 153 2.81 -19.78 6.77
CA CYS A 153 2.91 -18.50 6.05
C CYS A 153 1.57 -18.14 5.42
N LEU A 154 1.39 -16.87 5.06
CA LEU A 154 0.18 -16.32 4.47
C LEU A 154 -0.30 -17.14 3.27
N LEU A 155 0.62 -17.47 2.36
CA LEU A 155 0.36 -18.26 1.16
C LEU A 155 -0.34 -19.60 1.45
N LEU A 156 0.14 -20.34 2.46
CA LEU A 156 -0.34 -21.70 2.76
C LEU A 156 -1.43 -21.72 3.84
N SER A 157 -1.36 -20.83 4.81
CA SER A 157 -2.27 -20.82 5.96
C SER A 157 -3.57 -20.09 5.67
N ARG A 158 -3.58 -19.12 4.74
CA ARG A 158 -4.78 -18.34 4.38
C ARG A 158 -4.86 -18.09 2.87
N PRO A 159 -4.86 -19.13 2.03
CA PRO A 159 -4.74 -19.00 0.57
C PRO A 159 -5.86 -18.14 -0.04
N ARG A 160 -7.11 -18.27 0.43
CA ARG A 160 -8.22 -17.44 -0.06
C ARG A 160 -7.99 -15.95 0.21
N ARG A 161 -7.59 -15.60 1.44
CA ARG A 161 -7.28 -14.20 1.79
C ARG A 161 -6.10 -13.70 0.97
N PHE A 162 -5.06 -14.52 0.82
CA PHE A 162 -3.89 -14.20 0.02
C PHE A 162 -4.25 -13.93 -1.46
N LEU A 163 -5.08 -14.78 -2.07
CA LEU A 163 -5.51 -14.62 -3.46
C LEU A 163 -6.36 -13.36 -3.66
N ILE A 164 -7.23 -12.99 -2.71
CA ILE A 164 -8.02 -11.75 -2.77
C ILE A 164 -7.12 -10.49 -2.73
N LEU A 165 -5.91 -10.57 -2.15
CA LEU A 165 -5.00 -9.41 -2.14
C LEU A 165 -4.58 -8.98 -3.54
N PHE A 166 -4.54 -9.88 -4.52
CA PHE A 166 -4.14 -9.54 -5.89
C PHE A 166 -5.11 -8.57 -6.58
N PRO A 167 -6.41 -8.89 -6.74
CA PRO A 167 -7.36 -7.95 -7.32
C PRO A 167 -7.55 -6.69 -6.47
N VAL A 168 -7.49 -6.79 -5.14
CA VAL A 168 -7.56 -5.61 -4.26
C VAL A 168 -6.33 -4.70 -4.45
N SER A 169 -5.14 -5.27 -4.60
CA SER A 169 -3.91 -4.52 -4.88
C SER A 169 -3.97 -3.84 -6.24
N ALA A 170 -4.51 -4.52 -7.25
CA ALA A 170 -4.72 -3.93 -8.57
C ALA A 170 -5.64 -2.70 -8.49
N ALA A 171 -6.81 -2.84 -7.85
CA ALA A 171 -7.74 -1.73 -7.66
C ALA A 171 -7.11 -0.57 -6.86
N PHE A 172 -6.36 -0.90 -5.79
CA PHE A 172 -5.61 0.06 -5.00
C PHE A 172 -4.64 0.86 -5.87
N TRP A 173 -3.77 0.20 -6.63
CA TRP A 173 -2.79 0.90 -7.47
C TRP A 173 -3.39 1.63 -8.66
N TRP A 174 -4.49 1.14 -9.23
CA TRP A 174 -5.24 1.91 -10.24
C TRP A 174 -5.77 3.23 -9.69
N SER A 175 -6.14 3.30 -8.40
CA SER A 175 -6.51 4.56 -7.77
C SER A 175 -5.32 5.53 -7.66
N PHE A 176 -4.11 5.01 -7.40
CA PHE A 176 -2.89 5.80 -7.36
C PHE A 176 -2.46 6.27 -8.76
N GLU A 177 -2.58 5.41 -9.76
CA GLU A 177 -2.35 5.74 -11.17
C GLU A 177 -3.31 6.83 -11.66
N TYR A 178 -4.55 6.82 -11.16
CA TYR A 178 -5.51 7.90 -11.36
C TYR A 178 -5.08 9.19 -10.65
N LEU A 179 -4.74 9.14 -9.36
CA LEU A 179 -4.32 10.31 -8.58
C LEU A 179 -3.03 10.93 -9.15
N ASN A 180 -2.14 10.11 -9.70
CA ASN A 180 -0.91 10.54 -10.34
C ASN A 180 -1.16 11.48 -11.54
N ARG A 181 -2.35 11.43 -12.16
CA ARG A 181 -2.72 12.38 -13.23
C ARG A 181 -2.84 13.82 -12.75
N PHE A 182 -3.04 14.04 -11.45
CA PHE A 182 -3.12 15.36 -10.84
C PHE A 182 -1.75 15.87 -10.39
N VAL A 183 -0.88 14.98 -9.93
CA VAL A 183 0.38 15.34 -9.26
C VAL A 183 1.64 15.06 -10.08
N GLY A 184 1.58 14.24 -11.12
CA GLY A 184 2.73 13.95 -11.98
C GLY A 184 3.93 13.29 -11.30
N ASN A 185 3.74 12.65 -10.14
CA ASN A 185 4.82 12.06 -9.33
C ASN A 185 5.66 11.04 -10.09
N TRP A 186 5.07 10.30 -11.03
CA TRP A 186 5.80 9.40 -11.93
C TRP A 186 5.29 9.48 -13.37
N ARG A 187 6.17 9.17 -14.32
CA ARG A 187 5.85 9.03 -15.75
C ARG A 187 6.64 7.87 -16.37
N TYR A 188 6.01 7.18 -17.32
CA TYR A 188 6.65 6.09 -18.06
C TYR A 188 7.34 6.67 -19.30
N VAL A 189 8.67 6.53 -19.37
CA VAL A 189 9.50 7.03 -20.48
C VAL A 189 10.18 5.88 -21.22
N GLY A 190 10.35 6.02 -22.53
CA GLY A 190 11.11 5.06 -23.35
C GLY A 190 10.46 3.67 -23.53
N GLY A 191 9.16 3.55 -23.22
CA GLY A 191 8.39 2.32 -23.47
C GLY A 191 7.65 2.34 -24.81
N PRO A 192 7.14 1.19 -25.29
CA PRO A 192 6.24 1.13 -26.43
C PRO A 192 5.01 2.02 -26.18
N GLU A 193 4.47 2.65 -27.23
CA GLU A 193 3.16 3.28 -27.14
C GLU A 193 2.09 2.19 -27.05
N PHE A 194 1.68 1.85 -25.83
CA PHE A 194 0.63 0.87 -25.59
C PHE A 194 -0.75 1.43 -25.95
N GLY A 195 -1.57 0.59 -26.59
CA GLY A 195 -3.02 0.83 -26.67
C GLY A 195 -3.67 0.80 -25.28
N ALA A 196 -4.90 1.29 -25.16
CA ALA A 196 -5.63 1.33 -23.88
C ALA A 196 -5.73 -0.05 -23.20
N LEU A 197 -6.18 -1.08 -23.93
CA LEU A 197 -6.33 -2.43 -23.38
C LEU A 197 -4.98 -3.05 -23.01
N GLU A 198 -3.98 -2.85 -23.87
CA GLU A 198 -2.63 -3.36 -23.64
C GLU A 198 -2.00 -2.73 -22.39
N TYR A 199 -2.10 -1.41 -22.25
CA TYR A 199 -1.68 -0.70 -21.04
C TYR A 199 -2.41 -1.21 -19.81
N PHE A 200 -3.73 -1.39 -19.91
CA PHE A 200 -4.54 -1.89 -18.80
C PHE A 200 -4.05 -3.27 -18.32
N LEU A 201 -3.86 -4.22 -19.23
CA LEU A 201 -3.40 -5.57 -18.90
C LEU A 201 -1.97 -5.55 -18.36
N PHE A 202 -1.07 -4.84 -19.06
CA PHE A 202 0.34 -4.79 -18.72
C PHE A 202 0.59 -4.11 -17.37
N ALA A 203 -0.10 -3.02 -17.05
CA ALA A 203 0.00 -2.32 -15.76
C ALA A 203 -0.70 -3.07 -14.61
N THR A 204 -1.82 -3.76 -14.89
CA THR A 204 -2.58 -4.49 -13.86
C THR A 204 -1.76 -5.60 -13.22
N LEU A 205 -0.94 -6.31 -14.00
CA LEU A 205 -0.13 -7.42 -13.50
C LEU A 205 0.81 -7.02 -12.35
N PRO A 206 1.71 -6.01 -12.48
CA PRO A 206 2.51 -5.56 -11.36
C PRO A 206 1.69 -4.87 -10.27
N PHE A 207 0.67 -4.09 -10.61
CA PHE A 207 -0.23 -3.45 -9.62
C PHE A 207 -0.88 -4.48 -8.67
N ALA A 208 -1.19 -5.67 -9.17
CA ALA A 208 -1.76 -6.75 -8.37
C ALA A 208 -0.80 -7.33 -7.31
N THR A 209 0.50 -7.05 -7.36
CA THR A 209 1.49 -7.76 -6.53
C THR A 209 1.85 -7.06 -5.22
N VAL A 210 1.55 -5.77 -5.08
CA VAL A 210 2.05 -4.96 -3.96
C VAL A 210 1.44 -5.33 -2.61
N LEU A 211 0.12 -5.42 -2.47
CA LEU A 211 -0.48 -5.83 -1.19
C LEU A 211 -0.12 -7.27 -0.77
N PRO A 212 -0.11 -8.28 -1.68
CA PRO A 212 0.45 -9.59 -1.37
C PRO A 212 1.88 -9.50 -0.84
N ALA A 213 2.74 -8.69 -1.45
CA ALA A 213 4.12 -8.50 -1.02
C ALA A 213 4.21 -7.85 0.37
N VAL A 214 3.48 -6.76 0.59
CA VAL A 214 3.44 -6.04 1.88
C VAL A 214 3.02 -6.96 3.02
N LEU A 215 1.93 -7.72 2.87
CA LEU A 215 1.48 -8.62 3.93
C LEU A 215 2.39 -9.84 4.12
N SER A 216 3.05 -10.31 3.06
CA SER A 216 4.05 -11.38 3.16
C SER A 216 5.28 -10.94 3.96
N ILE A 217 5.77 -9.72 3.70
CA ILE A 217 6.87 -9.12 4.46
C ILE A 217 6.46 -8.81 5.89
N ARG A 218 5.23 -8.35 6.11
CA ARG A 218 4.70 -8.15 7.47
C ARG A 218 4.74 -9.43 8.29
N GLU A 219 4.25 -10.56 7.75
CA GLU A 219 4.35 -11.84 8.46
C GLU A 219 5.81 -12.27 8.69
N LEU A 220 6.69 -12.01 7.72
CA LEU A 220 8.13 -12.26 7.89
C LEU A 220 8.71 -11.44 9.03
N ILE A 221 8.47 -10.13 9.08
CA ILE A 221 8.95 -9.23 10.15
C ILE A 221 8.41 -9.69 11.51
N LEU A 222 7.11 -10.02 11.60
CA LEU A 222 6.50 -10.48 12.85
C LEU A 222 6.95 -11.88 13.28
N SER A 223 7.57 -12.65 12.39
CA SER A 223 8.21 -13.93 12.74
C SER A 223 9.51 -13.76 13.55
N PHE A 224 10.04 -12.54 13.68
CA PHE A 224 11.21 -12.26 14.50
C PHE A 224 10.79 -11.91 15.93
N PRO A 225 11.23 -12.68 16.95
CA PRO A 225 10.84 -12.42 18.34
C PRO A 225 11.20 -11.03 18.84
N ALA A 226 12.29 -10.44 18.33
CA ALA A 226 12.70 -9.08 18.67
C ALA A 226 11.65 -8.05 18.24
N PHE A 227 11.18 -8.12 16.98
CA PHE A 227 10.10 -7.26 16.49
C PHE A 227 8.79 -7.52 17.23
N HIS A 228 8.42 -8.80 17.37
CA HIS A 228 7.18 -9.19 18.04
C HIS A 228 7.11 -8.67 19.48
N GLY A 229 8.21 -8.78 20.23
CA GLY A 229 8.29 -8.32 21.62
C GLY A 229 8.49 -6.80 21.76
N ALA A 230 9.20 -6.15 20.84
CA ALA A 230 9.40 -4.70 20.90
C ALA A 230 8.09 -3.92 20.81
N PHE A 231 7.12 -4.44 20.05
CA PHE A 231 5.88 -3.75 19.68
C PHE A 231 4.59 -4.37 20.25
N GLY A 232 4.65 -5.51 20.93
CA GLY A 232 3.50 -6.10 21.63
C GLY A 232 3.45 -5.67 23.10
N GLY A 233 2.82 -4.55 23.40
CA GLY A 233 2.76 -3.96 24.76
C GLY A 233 3.72 -2.80 24.96
N TRP A 234 3.87 -1.94 23.95
CA TRP A 234 4.66 -0.72 24.05
C TRP A 234 3.79 0.44 24.60
N ARG A 235 3.89 1.65 24.04
CA ARG A 235 3.15 2.83 24.50
C ARG A 235 1.67 2.70 24.13
N THR A 236 0.79 2.92 25.10
CA THR A 236 -0.64 3.07 24.83
C THR A 236 -0.90 4.49 24.32
N LEU A 237 -1.54 4.60 23.16
CA LEU A 237 -2.05 5.90 22.68
C LEU A 237 -3.56 5.77 22.49
N SER A 238 -4.30 6.25 23.47
CA SER A 238 -5.76 6.33 23.42
C SER A 238 -6.15 7.80 23.44
N PRO A 239 -6.63 8.37 22.33
CA PRO A 239 -7.05 9.76 22.31
C PRO A 239 -8.31 9.96 23.16
N THR A 240 -8.39 11.08 23.87
CA THR A 240 -9.55 11.43 24.72
C THR A 240 -10.85 11.51 23.92
N ASN A 241 -10.78 11.93 22.64
CA ASN A 241 -11.93 11.98 21.73
C ASN A 241 -11.59 11.30 20.37
N PRO A 242 -11.66 9.96 20.28
CA PRO A 242 -11.34 9.24 19.05
C PRO A 242 -12.21 9.64 17.86
N ARG A 243 -13.50 9.94 18.11
CA ARG A 243 -14.43 10.39 17.06
C ARG A 243 -14.07 11.78 16.55
N GLY A 244 -13.70 12.71 17.43
CA GLY A 244 -13.24 14.04 17.06
C GLY A 244 -11.97 14.01 16.21
N ILE A 245 -10.99 13.18 16.58
CA ILE A 245 -9.78 12.96 15.77
C ILE A 245 -10.12 12.30 14.43
N GLY A 246 -11.01 11.31 14.44
CA GLY A 246 -11.52 10.69 13.22
C GLY A 246 -12.15 11.71 12.27
N LEU A 247 -13.01 12.60 12.79
CA LEU A 247 -13.63 13.66 12.01
C LEU A 247 -12.60 14.64 11.43
N ALA A 248 -11.63 15.08 12.25
CA ALA A 248 -10.56 15.97 11.80
C ALA A 248 -9.72 15.32 10.69
N ALA A 249 -9.36 14.04 10.85
CA ALA A 249 -8.62 13.28 9.84
C ALA A 249 -9.42 13.10 8.54
N LEU A 250 -10.74 12.87 8.64
CA LEU A 250 -11.64 12.79 7.49
C LEU A 250 -11.66 14.12 6.73
N LEU A 251 -11.91 15.23 7.44
CA LEU A 251 -11.97 16.57 6.84
C LEU A 251 -10.64 16.97 6.20
N LEU A 252 -9.53 16.72 6.88
CA LEU A 252 -8.19 16.99 6.35
C LEU A 252 -7.90 16.16 5.08
N SER A 253 -8.29 14.89 5.07
CA SER A 253 -8.13 14.02 3.91
C SER A 253 -8.97 14.51 2.72
N CYS A 254 -10.22 14.91 2.97
CA CYS A 254 -11.09 15.47 1.94
C CYS A 254 -10.56 16.80 1.41
N ALA A 255 -10.18 17.72 2.29
CA ALA A 255 -9.60 19.00 1.91
C ALA A 255 -8.29 18.83 1.12
N GLY A 256 -7.43 17.90 1.54
CA GLY A 256 -6.18 17.56 0.87
C GLY A 256 -6.42 17.03 -0.55
N LEU A 257 -7.32 16.05 -0.73
CA LEU A 257 -7.66 15.52 -2.05
C LEU A 257 -8.31 16.56 -2.96
N PHE A 258 -9.15 17.44 -2.42
CA PHE A 258 -9.69 18.56 -3.17
C PHE A 258 -8.58 19.54 -3.59
N ALA A 259 -7.68 19.89 -2.67
CA ALA A 259 -6.56 20.79 -2.94
C ALA A 259 -5.57 20.21 -3.96
N VAL A 260 -5.43 18.89 -4.07
CA VAL A 260 -4.60 18.23 -5.11
C VAL A 260 -5.06 18.65 -6.51
N GLY A 261 -6.36 18.82 -6.72
CA GLY A 261 -6.90 19.33 -8.00
C GLY A 261 -6.52 20.79 -8.29
N ILE A 262 -6.21 21.58 -7.26
CA ILE A 262 -5.96 23.03 -7.37
C ILE A 262 -4.46 23.32 -7.40
N VAL A 263 -3.73 22.93 -6.35
CA VAL A 263 -2.31 23.26 -6.10
C VAL A 263 -1.46 21.99 -5.87
N PRO A 264 -1.36 21.08 -6.86
CA PRO A 264 -0.76 19.75 -6.67
C PRO A 264 0.67 19.81 -6.12
N ASP A 265 1.52 20.74 -6.56
CA ASP A 265 2.92 20.84 -6.12
C ASP A 265 3.08 21.03 -4.60
N LEU A 266 2.12 21.67 -3.92
CA LEU A 266 2.17 21.90 -2.48
C LEU A 266 1.60 20.72 -1.68
N VAL A 267 0.56 20.08 -2.21
CA VAL A 267 -0.22 19.07 -1.47
C VAL A 267 -0.09 17.66 -2.03
N PHE A 268 0.87 17.42 -2.93
CA PHE A 268 1.14 16.10 -3.48
C PHE A 268 1.30 14.98 -2.43
N PRO A 269 1.81 15.18 -1.19
CA PRO A 269 1.89 14.10 -0.21
C PRO A 269 0.51 13.54 0.19
N MET A 270 -0.56 14.33 0.00
CA MET A 270 -1.93 13.92 0.33
C MET A 270 -2.43 12.77 -0.53
N VAL A 271 -1.92 12.57 -1.75
CA VAL A 271 -2.32 11.39 -2.54
C VAL A 271 -1.88 10.07 -1.87
N TRP A 272 -0.83 10.10 -1.06
CA TRP A 272 -0.31 8.94 -0.33
C TRP A 272 -0.99 8.73 1.02
N VAL A 273 -1.30 9.83 1.71
CA VAL A 273 -1.78 9.80 3.10
C VAL A 273 -3.32 9.80 3.19
N ALA A 274 -4.01 10.53 2.32
CA ALA A 274 -5.45 10.71 2.43
C ALA A 274 -6.24 9.40 2.19
N PRO A 275 -5.98 8.57 1.15
CA PRO A 275 -6.77 7.34 0.94
C PRO A 275 -6.80 6.38 2.15
N PRO A 276 -5.67 6.01 2.79
CA PRO A 276 -5.73 5.17 3.99
C PRO A 276 -6.35 5.90 5.19
N LEU A 277 -6.14 7.21 5.35
CA LEU A 277 -6.78 7.99 6.42
C LEU A 277 -8.31 8.08 6.26
N LEU A 278 -8.84 8.12 5.03
CA LEU A 278 -10.29 8.05 4.79
C LEU A 278 -10.87 6.71 5.29
N LEU A 279 -10.20 5.59 5.03
CA LEU A 279 -10.64 4.28 5.52
C LEU A 279 -10.63 4.21 7.05
N ILE A 280 -9.54 4.68 7.65
CA ILE A 280 -9.34 4.69 9.11
C ILE A 280 -10.35 5.62 9.79
N SER A 281 -10.53 6.83 9.28
CA SER A 281 -11.39 7.84 9.88
C SER A 281 -12.87 7.44 9.83
N LEU A 282 -13.34 6.91 8.69
CA LEU A 282 -14.70 6.39 8.58
C LEU A 282 -14.96 5.19 9.49
N ALA A 283 -13.99 4.28 9.66
CA ALA A 283 -14.08 3.19 10.62
C ALA A 283 -14.15 3.72 12.06
N ALA A 284 -13.26 4.65 12.42
CA ALA A 284 -13.21 5.26 13.77
C ALA A 284 -14.51 6.00 14.13
N LEU A 285 -15.10 6.74 13.19
CA LEU A 285 -16.37 7.45 13.40
C LEU A 285 -17.55 6.50 13.67
N ARG A 286 -17.50 5.29 13.11
CA ARG A 286 -18.49 4.23 13.34
C ARG A 286 -18.17 3.37 14.57
N GLY A 287 -17.03 3.59 15.22
CA GLY A 287 -16.57 2.73 16.32
C GLY A 287 -16.14 1.34 15.87
N GLU A 288 -15.84 1.15 14.58
CA GLU A 288 -15.37 -0.12 14.03
C GLU A 288 -13.84 -0.26 14.21
N PRO A 289 -13.33 -1.50 14.35
CA PRO A 289 -11.89 -1.73 14.39
C PRO A 289 -11.23 -1.37 13.05
N HIS A 290 -10.03 -0.81 13.13
CA HIS A 290 -9.20 -0.39 11.99
C HIS A 290 -7.71 -0.68 12.28
N SER A 291 -6.83 -0.46 11.30
CA SER A 291 -5.40 -0.81 11.41
C SER A 291 -4.66 -0.17 12.59
N LEU A 292 -5.17 0.94 13.16
CA LEU A 292 -4.55 1.62 14.31
C LEU A 292 -5.20 1.26 15.66
N SER A 293 -6.25 0.44 15.68
CA SER A 293 -7.00 0.16 16.92
C SER A 293 -6.17 -0.56 17.98
N GLY A 294 -5.18 -1.37 17.59
CA GLY A 294 -4.30 -2.06 18.54
C GLY A 294 -3.44 -1.13 19.39
N ILE A 295 -3.14 0.07 18.87
CA ILE A 295 -2.26 1.06 19.53
C ILE A 295 -2.87 1.54 20.86
N ALA A 296 -4.20 1.60 20.97
CA ALA A 296 -4.87 1.97 22.22
C ALA A 296 -4.54 1.00 23.37
N GLY A 297 -4.33 -0.29 23.05
CA GLY A 297 -3.87 -1.33 23.98
C GLY A 297 -2.35 -1.52 24.02
N GLY A 298 -1.58 -0.66 23.33
CA GLY A 298 -0.13 -0.78 23.24
C GLY A 298 0.35 -1.87 22.28
N ASP A 299 -0.55 -2.45 21.47
CA ASP A 299 -0.18 -3.38 20.40
C ASP A 299 0.05 -2.64 19.08
N TRP A 300 1.32 -2.41 18.76
CA TRP A 300 1.76 -1.73 17.54
C TRP A 300 2.02 -2.71 16.37
N ARG A 301 1.68 -3.99 16.54
CA ARG A 301 1.82 -5.02 15.50
C ARG A 301 0.60 -5.06 14.57
N THR A 302 -0.48 -4.36 14.93
CA THR A 302 -1.68 -4.23 14.11
C THR A 302 -1.39 -3.24 12.97
N PHE A 303 -1.34 -3.79 11.77
CA PHE A 303 -1.51 -3.13 10.48
C PHE A 303 -2.23 -4.12 9.58
#